data_AF-A0A955DEE1-F1
#
_entry.id   AF-A0A955DEE1-F1
#
_cell.length_a   1.000
_cell.length_b   1.000
_cell.length_c   1.000
_cell.angle_alpha   90.00
_cell.angle_beta   90.00
_cell.angle_gamma   90.00
#
_symmetry.space_group_name_H-M   'P 1'
#
loop_
_entity.id
_entity.type
_entity.pdbx_description
1 polymer ?
#
loop_
_entity_poly.entity_id
_entity_poly.type
_entity_poly.pdbx_seq_one_letter_code
_entity_poly.pdbx_strand_id
1 'polypeptide(L)'
;MNLRWLVGNYADPQYDLTRDEQRRVTALAHEKHLPRAVLLGWTFAFTLFAIGCIWAGTPLLTPVLRLAGVPQASALGTIISGTIGTIIVIYAYRFVYARPARRAMRDLGYDICIGCGYRLDGLGSDIARCPECGSARPGVGTSGP
;
A
#
# COMPACT_ATOMS: atom_id res chain seq x y z
N MET A 1 12.19 -2.13 -12.28
CA MET A 1 11.11 -1.99 -11.26
C MET A 1 11.72 -1.99 -9.88
N ASN A 2 11.59 -0.89 -9.13
CA ASN A 2 12.21 -0.75 -7.82
C ASN A 2 11.32 -1.43 -6.77
N LEU A 3 11.70 -2.60 -6.22
CA LEU A 3 10.89 -3.38 -5.27
C LEU A 3 10.74 -2.71 -3.88
N ARG A 4 11.28 -1.50 -3.69
CA ARG A 4 11.18 -0.75 -2.42
C ARG A 4 9.74 -0.51 -1.94
N TRP A 5 8.76 -0.51 -2.84
CA TRP A 5 7.34 -0.39 -2.49
C TRP A 5 6.77 -1.62 -1.76
N LEU A 6 7.35 -2.82 -1.95
CA LEU A 6 6.94 -4.03 -1.22
C LEU A 6 7.39 -4.01 0.24
N VAL A 7 8.43 -3.23 0.56
CA VAL A 7 9.04 -3.17 1.90
C VAL A 7 8.52 -1.97 2.71
N GLY A 8 7.34 -1.46 2.38
CA GLY A 8 6.68 -0.40 3.14
C GLY A 8 7.15 1.02 2.82
N ASN A 9 7.84 1.24 1.70
CA ASN A 9 8.08 2.59 1.20
C ASN A 9 6.85 3.08 0.43
N TYR A 10 5.83 3.52 1.18
CA TYR A 10 4.59 4.07 0.64
C TYR A 10 4.72 5.52 0.17
N ALA A 11 5.82 6.18 0.55
CA ALA A 11 6.18 7.48 0.04
C ALA A 11 6.73 7.29 -1.38
N ASP A 12 6.12 7.97 -2.35
CA ASP A 12 6.29 7.71 -3.78
C ASP A 12 7.78 7.69 -4.20
N PRO A 13 8.26 6.64 -4.91
CA PRO A 13 9.64 6.57 -5.37
C PRO A 13 10.07 7.75 -6.26
N GLN A 14 9.13 8.53 -6.82
CA GLN A 14 9.45 9.67 -7.68
C GLN A 14 10.07 10.88 -6.96
N TYR A 15 9.94 10.98 -5.63
CA TYR A 15 10.46 12.13 -4.86
C TYR A 15 11.88 11.92 -4.31
N ASP A 16 12.51 10.77 -4.58
CA ASP A 16 13.85 10.42 -4.10
C ASP A 16 14.09 10.75 -2.61
N LEU A 17 13.04 10.61 -1.79
CA LEU A 17 13.06 11.02 -0.38
C LEU A 17 14.21 10.36 0.37
N THR A 18 14.90 11.15 1.18
CA THR A 18 15.89 10.68 2.15
C THR A 18 15.22 9.78 3.18
N ARG A 19 16.03 8.95 3.89
CA ARG A 19 15.51 8.08 4.96
C ARG A 19 14.84 8.87 6.08
N ASP A 20 15.31 10.08 6.37
CA ASP A 20 14.76 10.93 7.43
C ASP A 20 13.44 11.56 7.00
N GLU A 21 13.31 12.01 5.75
CA GLU A 21 12.02 12.45 5.20
C GLU A 21 11.00 11.31 5.18
N GLN A 22 11.39 10.10 4.80
CA GLN A 22 10.52 8.92 4.85
C GLN A 22 10.01 8.65 6.27
N ARG A 23 10.89 8.74 7.28
CA ARG A 23 10.50 8.62 8.69
C ARG A 23 9.54 9.73 9.11
N ARG A 24 9.77 10.98 8.68
CA ARG A 24 8.88 12.11 8.98
C ARG A 24 7.50 11.95 8.35
N VAL A 25 7.42 11.55 7.07
CA VAL A 25 6.14 11.25 6.39
C VAL A 25 5.39 10.15 7.13
N THR A 26 6.08 9.07 7.49
CA THR A 26 5.47 7.91 8.18
C THR A 26 4.97 8.29 9.57
N ALA A 27 5.78 9.04 10.34
CA ALA A 27 5.40 9.53 11.66
C ALA A 27 4.15 10.44 11.57
N LEU A 28 4.15 11.40 10.66
CA LEU A 28 3.03 12.31 10.47
C LEU A 28 1.76 11.59 9.97
N ALA A 29 1.92 10.57 9.12
CA ALA A 29 0.80 9.74 8.68
C ALA A 29 0.14 8.99 9.85
N HIS A 30 0.94 8.40 10.75
CA HIS A 30 0.45 7.72 11.95
C HIS A 30 -0.17 8.68 12.97
N GLU A 31 0.43 9.86 13.15
CA GLU A 31 -0.05 10.83 14.13
C GLU A 31 -1.38 11.46 13.70
N LYS A 32 -1.48 11.88 12.44
CA LYS A 32 -2.57 12.75 11.97
C LYS A 32 -3.62 12.04 11.12
N HIS A 33 -3.23 11.02 10.35
CA HIS A 33 -4.09 10.47 9.29
C HIS A 33 -4.46 8.99 9.49
N LEU A 34 -3.78 8.28 10.39
CA LEU A 34 -4.01 6.85 10.62
C LEU A 34 -3.97 6.54 12.13
N PRO A 35 -5.12 6.59 12.82
CA PRO A 35 -5.16 6.32 14.26
C PRO A 35 -4.65 4.90 14.56
N ARG A 36 -3.86 4.78 15.62
CA ARG A 36 -3.18 3.52 16.01
C ARG A 36 -4.15 2.34 16.14
N ALA A 37 -5.37 2.57 16.61
CA ALA A 37 -6.40 1.54 16.73
C ALA A 37 -6.82 0.96 15.37
N VAL A 38 -6.94 1.79 14.34
CA VAL A 38 -7.28 1.35 12.97
C VAL A 38 -6.14 0.53 12.39
N LEU A 39 -4.89 0.96 12.59
CA LEU A 39 -3.73 0.21 12.15
C LEU A 39 -3.66 -1.17 12.81
N LEU A 40 -3.82 -1.23 14.14
CA LEU A 40 -3.85 -2.49 14.89
C LEU A 40 -4.98 -3.40 14.43
N GLY A 41 -6.18 -2.85 14.19
CA GLY A 41 -7.31 -3.60 13.66
C GLY A 41 -7.01 -4.24 12.30
N TRP A 42 -6.43 -3.48 11.38
CA TRP A 42 -6.01 -4.01 10.08
C TRP A 42 -4.89 -5.04 10.18
N THR A 43 -3.87 -4.80 11.00
CA THR A 43 -2.79 -5.78 11.24
C THR A 43 -3.37 -7.09 11.76
N PHE A 44 -4.26 -7.03 12.76
CA PHE A 44 -4.92 -8.22 13.30
C PHE A 44 -5.76 -8.94 12.24
N ALA A 45 -6.58 -8.20 11.49
CA ALA A 45 -7.40 -8.77 10.41
C ALA A 45 -6.54 -9.46 9.33
N PHE A 46 -5.44 -8.85 8.91
CA PHE A 46 -4.53 -9.43 7.93
C PHE A 46 -3.77 -10.65 8.45
N THR A 47 -3.37 -10.65 9.72
CA THR A 47 -2.78 -11.84 10.35
C THR A 47 -3.76 -13.00 10.38
N LEU A 48 -5.01 -12.76 10.81
CA LEU A 48 -6.04 -13.80 10.81
C LEU A 48 -6.34 -14.30 9.39
N PHE A 49 -6.39 -13.40 8.40
CA PHE A 49 -6.58 -13.76 7.00
C PHE A 49 -5.45 -14.67 6.49
N ALA A 50 -4.18 -14.33 6.75
CA ALA A 50 -3.04 -15.15 6.33
C ALA A 50 -3.06 -16.55 6.98
N ILE A 51 -3.41 -16.64 8.27
CA ILE A 51 -3.62 -17.92 8.97
C ILE A 51 -4.76 -18.70 8.31
N GLY A 52 -5.87 -18.04 8.00
CA GLY A 52 -7.01 -18.63 7.30
C GLY A 52 -6.63 -19.18 5.91
N CYS A 53 -5.83 -18.45 5.14
CA CYS A 53 -5.32 -18.91 3.84
C CYS A 53 -4.49 -20.18 3.97
N ILE A 54 -3.63 -20.28 4.99
CA ILE A 54 -2.85 -21.50 5.24
C ILE A 54 -3.78 -22.66 5.63
N TRP A 55 -4.68 -22.40 6.59
CA TRP A 55 -5.57 -23.43 7.13
C TRP A 55 -6.54 -23.99 6.08
N ALA A 56 -7.08 -23.15 5.21
CA ALA A 56 -8.00 -23.54 4.14
C ALA A 56 -7.28 -23.95 2.84
N GLY A 57 -6.16 -23.31 2.50
CA GLY A 57 -5.45 -23.53 1.24
C GLY A 57 -4.63 -24.82 1.23
N THR A 58 -3.97 -25.17 2.33
CA THR A 58 -3.19 -26.41 2.43
C THR A 58 -4.01 -27.67 2.15
N PRO A 59 -5.19 -27.91 2.77
CA PRO A 59 -5.98 -29.11 2.48
C PRO A 59 -6.52 -29.14 1.04
N LEU A 60 -6.68 -27.98 0.39
CA LEU A 60 -7.10 -27.90 -1.00
C LEU A 60 -5.95 -28.24 -1.99
N LEU A 61 -4.74 -27.75 -1.72
CA LEU A 61 -3.57 -27.95 -2.59
C LEU A 61 -2.90 -29.31 -2.41
N THR A 62 -2.88 -29.84 -1.18
CA THR A 62 -2.21 -31.10 -0.85
C THR A 62 -2.65 -32.28 -1.73
N PRO A 63 -3.95 -32.57 -1.98
CA PRO A 63 -4.34 -33.69 -2.83
C PRO A 63 -3.87 -33.51 -4.28
N VAL A 64 -3.94 -32.30 -4.82
CA VAL A 64 -3.46 -31.98 -6.18
C VAL A 64 -1.95 -32.25 -6.30
N LEU A 65 -1.17 -31.80 -5.31
CA LEU A 65 0.28 -32.02 -5.28
C LEU A 65 0.65 -33.50 -5.07
N ARG A 66 -0.15 -34.24 -4.29
CA ARG A 66 0.03 -35.70 -4.14
C ARG A 66 -0.24 -36.44 -5.44
N LEU A 67 -1.29 -36.07 -6.17
CA LEU A 67 -1.59 -36.63 -7.49
C LEU A 67 -0.47 -36.34 -8.50
N ALA A 68 0.21 -35.21 -8.36
CA ALA A 68 1.41 -34.86 -9.13
C ALA A 68 2.70 -35.57 -8.66
N GLY A 69 2.63 -36.48 -7.68
CA GLY A 69 3.78 -37.24 -7.20
C GLY A 69 4.75 -36.46 -6.30
N VAL A 70 4.33 -35.32 -5.73
CA VAL A 70 5.19 -34.50 -4.87
C VAL A 70 5.31 -35.14 -3.49
N PRO A 71 6.51 -35.60 -3.06
CA PRO A 71 6.68 -36.33 -1.79
C PRO A 71 6.41 -35.46 -0.55
N GLN A 72 6.56 -34.14 -0.68
CA GLN A 72 6.34 -33.15 0.39
C GLN A 72 5.13 -32.25 0.13
N ALA A 73 4.06 -32.81 -0.43
CA ALA A 73 2.87 -32.07 -0.85
C ALA A 73 2.27 -31.13 0.22
N SER A 74 2.25 -31.54 1.50
CA SER A 74 1.69 -30.72 2.60
C SER A 74 2.58 -29.52 2.95
N ALA A 75 3.90 -29.71 2.95
CA ALA A 75 4.86 -28.64 3.20
C ALA A 75 4.80 -27.61 2.07
N LEU A 76 4.82 -28.08 0.81
CA LEU A 76 4.73 -27.22 -0.36
C LEU A 76 3.38 -26.49 -0.45
N GLY A 77 2.26 -27.18 -0.16
CA GLY A 77 0.93 -26.57 -0.11
C GLY A 77 0.82 -25.45 0.93
N THR A 78 1.43 -25.64 2.11
CA THR A 78 1.52 -24.61 3.15
C THR A 78 2.34 -23.40 2.70
N ILE A 79 3.50 -23.62 2.09
CA ILE A 79 4.36 -22.54 1.58
C ILE A 79 3.63 -21.73 0.50
N ILE A 80 2.97 -22.41 -0.45
CA ILE A 80 2.22 -21.74 -1.53
C ILE A 80 1.08 -20.91 -0.94
N SER A 81 0.27 -21.50 -0.06
CA SER A 81 -0.89 -20.82 0.55
C SER A 81 -0.46 -19.61 1.37
N GLY A 82 0.60 -19.75 2.19
CA GLY A 82 1.15 -18.67 2.99
C GLY A 82 1.76 -17.55 2.13
N THR A 83 2.44 -17.90 1.03
CA THR A 83 3.01 -16.91 0.10
C THR A 83 1.91 -16.11 -0.59
N ILE A 84 0.87 -16.78 -1.12
CA ILE A 84 -0.28 -16.10 -1.74
C ILE A 84 -0.98 -15.19 -0.74
N GLY A 85 -1.27 -15.70 0.47
CA GLY A 85 -1.88 -14.90 1.53
C GLY A 85 -1.04 -13.67 1.90
N THR A 86 0.27 -13.83 2.01
CA THR A 86 1.21 -12.72 2.29
C THR A 86 1.20 -11.68 1.17
N ILE A 87 1.21 -12.10 -0.09
CA ILE A 87 1.12 -11.17 -1.23
C ILE A 87 -0.18 -10.37 -1.16
N ILE A 88 -1.32 -11.04 -0.95
CA ILE A 88 -2.63 -10.37 -0.82
C ILE A 88 -2.60 -9.35 0.32
N VAL A 89 -2.06 -9.71 1.48
CA VAL A 89 -1.92 -8.81 2.63
C VAL A 89 -1.06 -7.59 2.30
N ILE A 90 0.08 -7.76 1.62
CA ILE A 90 0.95 -6.63 1.23
C ILE A 90 0.19 -5.67 0.29
N TYR A 91 -0.54 -6.21 -0.69
CA TYR A 91 -1.36 -5.40 -1.58
C TYR A 91 -2.49 -4.69 -0.83
N ALA A 92 -3.18 -5.37 0.08
CA ALA A 92 -4.26 -4.78 0.88
C ALA A 92 -3.73 -3.67 1.80
N TYR A 93 -2.61 -3.89 2.47
CA TYR A 93 -1.97 -2.91 3.33
C TYR A 93 -1.58 -1.65 2.54
N ARG A 94 -1.14 -1.80 1.29
CA ARG A 94 -0.88 -0.66 0.40
C ARG A 94 -2.11 0.23 0.23
N PHE A 95 -3.31 -0.34 0.06
CA PHE A 95 -4.53 0.47 -0.07
C PHE A 95 -4.89 1.21 1.22
N VAL A 96 -4.67 0.58 2.38
CA VAL A 96 -4.91 1.18 3.69
C VAL A 96 -3.93 2.35 3.94
N TYR A 97 -2.65 2.17 3.59
CA TYR A 97 -1.58 3.09 3.96
C TYR A 97 -1.31 4.19 2.93
N ALA A 98 -1.62 3.96 1.65
CA ALA A 98 -1.27 4.91 0.58
C ALA A 98 -1.92 6.28 0.77
N ARG A 99 -3.22 6.34 1.11
CA ARG A 99 -3.93 7.61 1.21
C ARG A 99 -3.49 8.44 2.43
N PRO A 100 -3.33 7.88 3.64
CA PRO A 100 -2.72 8.57 4.77
C PRO A 100 -1.30 9.08 4.48
N ALA A 101 -0.45 8.24 3.88
CA ALA A 101 0.92 8.63 3.54
C ALA A 101 0.94 9.82 2.56
N ARG A 102 0.07 9.80 1.52
CA ARG A 102 -0.01 10.91 0.57
C ARG A 102 -0.54 12.20 1.19
N ARG A 103 -1.48 12.11 2.15
CA ARG A 103 -1.93 13.27 2.92
C ARG A 103 -0.79 13.84 3.76
N ALA A 104 -0.02 13.00 4.42
CA ALA A 104 1.15 13.42 5.19
C ALA A 104 2.23 14.05 4.32
N MET A 105 2.50 13.50 3.12
CA MET A 105 3.42 14.15 2.17
C MET A 105 2.91 15.54 1.76
N ARG A 106 1.62 15.69 1.44
CA ARG A 106 1.07 17.01 1.13
C ARG A 106 1.17 17.98 2.29
N ASP A 107 0.93 17.53 3.52
CA ASP A 107 1.10 18.34 4.74
C ASP A 107 2.55 18.80 4.94
N LEU A 108 3.53 18.06 4.40
CA LEU A 108 4.95 18.43 4.40
C LEU A 108 5.37 19.31 3.21
N GLY A 109 4.42 19.71 2.36
CA GLY A 109 4.64 20.63 1.25
C GLY A 109 4.94 19.96 -0.10
N TYR A 110 4.88 18.63 -0.20
CA TYR A 110 5.03 17.95 -1.49
C TYR A 110 3.74 18.09 -2.32
N ASP A 111 3.85 18.57 -3.56
CA ASP A 111 2.69 18.70 -4.43
C ASP A 111 2.39 17.38 -5.16
N ILE A 112 1.67 16.51 -4.47
CA ILE A 112 1.28 15.20 -5.00
C ILE A 112 -0.23 15.04 -5.06
N CYS A 113 -0.71 14.18 -5.96
CA CYS A 113 -2.09 13.76 -6.01
C CYS A 113 -2.43 12.79 -4.88
N ILE A 114 -3.40 13.11 -4.01
CA ILE A 114 -3.87 12.17 -2.97
C ILE A 114 -4.51 10.91 -3.57
N GLY A 115 -5.15 11.03 -4.73
CA GLY A 115 -5.89 9.96 -5.40
C GLY A 115 -4.99 8.85 -5.93
N CYS A 116 -3.99 9.19 -6.74
CA CYS A 116 -3.10 8.22 -7.38
C CYS A 116 -1.63 8.27 -6.91
N GLY A 117 -1.20 9.35 -6.26
CA GLY A 117 0.21 9.55 -5.85
C GLY A 117 1.04 10.38 -6.82
N TYR A 118 0.55 10.63 -8.04
CA TYR A 118 1.27 11.35 -9.09
C TYR A 118 1.80 12.70 -8.62
N ARG A 119 3.07 12.98 -8.95
CA ARG A 119 3.73 14.27 -8.71
C ARG A 119 3.11 15.37 -9.57
N LEU A 120 2.71 16.46 -8.93
CA LEU A 120 2.10 17.63 -9.57
C LEU A 120 3.07 18.82 -9.66
N ASP A 121 4.31 18.68 -9.17
CA ASP A 121 5.33 19.72 -9.31
C ASP A 121 5.60 20.02 -10.80
N GLY A 122 5.56 21.30 -11.15
CA GLY A 122 5.75 21.76 -12.53
C GLY A 122 4.50 21.71 -13.40
N LEU A 123 3.37 21.18 -12.91
CA LEU A 123 2.08 21.42 -13.56
C LEU A 123 1.66 22.88 -13.33
N GLY A 124 1.33 23.56 -14.43
CA GLY A 124 0.77 24.91 -14.41
C GLY A 124 -0.41 25.03 -13.44
N SER A 125 -0.57 26.22 -12.85
CA SER A 125 -1.64 26.52 -11.91
C SER A 125 -3.03 26.52 -12.56
N ASP A 126 -3.11 26.48 -13.89
CA ASP A 126 -4.32 26.34 -14.69
C ASP A 126 -4.86 24.90 -14.72
N ILE A 127 -4.01 23.90 -14.42
CA ILE A 127 -4.40 22.49 -14.46
C ILE A 127 -5.11 22.09 -13.16
N ALA A 128 -6.45 22.14 -13.20
CA ALA A 128 -7.31 21.86 -12.05
C ALA A 128 -7.48 20.37 -11.71
N ARG A 129 -7.03 19.44 -12.57
CA ARG A 129 -7.20 17.99 -12.40
C ARG A 129 -5.90 17.23 -12.59
N CYS A 130 -5.74 16.14 -11.86
CA CYS A 130 -4.60 15.24 -12.02
C CYS A 130 -4.67 14.55 -13.41
N PRO A 131 -3.60 14.58 -14.21
CA PRO A 131 -3.60 13.99 -15.55
C PRO A 131 -3.70 12.46 -15.53
N GLU A 132 -3.24 11.80 -14.46
CA GLU A 132 -3.26 10.33 -14.36
C GLU A 132 -4.62 9.76 -13.94
N CYS A 133 -5.29 10.38 -12.97
CA CYS A 133 -6.52 9.82 -12.38
C CYS A 133 -7.73 10.75 -12.42
N GLY A 134 -7.59 11.96 -12.97
CA GLY A 134 -8.67 12.93 -13.09
C GLY A 134 -9.14 13.57 -11.79
N SER A 135 -8.57 13.23 -10.63
CA SER A 135 -8.98 13.82 -9.35
C SER A 135 -8.67 15.32 -9.29
N ALA A 136 -9.53 16.11 -8.66
CA ALA A 136 -9.33 17.55 -8.49
C ALA A 136 -8.04 17.88 -7.72
N ARG A 137 -7.32 18.90 -8.17
CA ARG A 137 -6.15 19.47 -7.49
C ARG A 137 -6.63 20.53 -6.50
N PRO A 138 -6.42 20.35 -5.19
CA PRO A 138 -6.80 21.36 -4.22
C PRO A 138 -5.95 22.61 -4.41
N GLY A 139 -6.56 23.79 -4.27
CA GLY A 139 -5.90 25.09 -4.41
C GLY A 139 -5.93 25.67 -5.83
N VAL A 140 -6.32 24.90 -6.85
CA VAL A 140 -6.54 25.39 -8.21
C VAL A 140 -8.02 25.70 -8.40
N GLY A 141 -8.42 26.95 -8.17
CA GLY A 141 -9.72 27.47 -8.59
C GLY A 141 -10.85 27.46 -7.54
N THR A 142 -10.83 28.42 -6.62
CA THR A 142 -12.08 29.11 -6.20
C THR A 142 -11.95 30.64 -6.26
N SER A 143 -10.83 31.18 -6.75
CA SER A 143 -10.73 32.60 -7.10
C SER A 143 -11.43 32.84 -8.44
N GLY A 144 -12.75 32.65 -8.47
CA GLY A 144 -13.59 33.28 -9.46
C GLY A 144 -13.74 34.76 -9.12
N PRO A 145 -13.71 35.68 -10.11
CA PRO A 145 -13.95 37.11 -9.89
C PRO A 145 -15.33 37.40 -9.32
#